data_AF-A0A3B9VCW7-F1
#
_entry.id   AF-A0A3B9VCW7-F1
#
_cell.length_a   1.000
_cell.length_b   1.000
_cell.length_c   1.000
_cell.angle_alpha   90.00
_cell.angle_beta   90.00
_cell.angle_gamma   90.00
#
_symmetry.space_group_name_H-M   'P 1'
#
loop_
_entity.id
_entity.type
_entity.pdbx_description
1 polymer ?
#
loop_
_entity_poly.entity_id
_entity_poly.type
_entity_poly.pdbx_seq_one_letter_code
_entity_poly.pdbx_strand_id
1 'polypeptide(L)'
;MKKLVEYDSYLLNAMLKLSLFFHIVAALFWIGGMLFLTLVVAPFLKTIQDAQEKSRIYQTVGKSFRFWGWVAIGILIVTGPLNLYLMGIPLSSLIDPSFHSTSYGKVLAFKLA
;
A
#
# COMPACT_ATOMS: atom_id res chain seq x y z
N MET A 1 -9.83 -36.12 9.01
CA MET A 1 -10.13 -34.80 9.62
C MET A 1 -8.87 -33.98 9.90
N LYS A 2 -7.93 -34.41 10.76
CA LYS A 2 -6.74 -33.62 11.14
C LYS A 2 -5.90 -33.08 9.96
N LYS A 3 -5.69 -33.93 8.93
CA LYS A 3 -4.96 -33.59 7.70
C LYS A 3 -5.65 -32.53 6.82
N LEU A 4 -6.99 -32.44 6.89
CA LEU A 4 -7.77 -31.45 6.13
C LEU A 4 -7.65 -30.06 6.79
N VAL A 5 -7.79 -30.01 8.11
CA VAL A 5 -7.59 -28.78 8.91
C VAL A 5 -6.17 -28.23 8.73
N GLU A 6 -5.17 -29.11 8.70
CA GLU A 6 -3.79 -28.73 8.46
C GLU A 6 -3.60 -28.13 7.05
N TYR A 7 -4.17 -28.78 6.02
CA TYR A 7 -4.12 -28.29 4.64
C TYR A 7 -4.78 -26.92 4.47
N ASP A 8 -5.97 -26.72 5.03
CA ASP A 8 -6.68 -25.44 4.99
C ASP A 8 -5.84 -24.34 5.65
N SER A 9 -5.15 -24.66 6.75
CA SER A 9 -4.24 -23.72 7.41
C SER A 9 -3.03 -23.34 6.55
N TYR A 10 -2.45 -24.28 5.78
CA TYR A 10 -1.34 -23.98 4.87
C TYR A 10 -1.78 -23.05 3.74
N LEU A 11 -2.96 -23.29 3.16
CA LEU A 11 -3.50 -22.45 2.10
C LEU A 11 -3.76 -21.02 2.58
N LEU A 12 -4.42 -20.86 3.73
CA LEU A 12 -4.66 -19.54 4.33
C LEU A 12 -3.36 -18.78 4.59
N ASN A 13 -2.35 -19.45 5.14
CA ASN A 13 -1.03 -18.86 5.37
C ASN A 13 -0.31 -18.48 4.08
N ALA A 14 -0.41 -19.30 3.02
CA ALA A 14 0.18 -19.00 1.73
C ALA A 14 -0.50 -17.78 1.07
N MET A 15 -1.83 -17.72 1.12
CA MET A 15 -2.61 -16.59 0.62
C MET A 15 -2.28 -15.30 1.37
N LEU A 16 -2.16 -15.35 2.71
CA LEU A 16 -1.78 -14.21 3.53
C LEU A 16 -0.39 -13.69 3.13
N LYS A 17 0.60 -14.56 3.01
CA LYS A 17 1.97 -14.17 2.61
C LYS A 17 1.99 -13.53 1.24
N LEU A 18 1.24 -14.06 0.28
CA LEU A 18 1.18 -13.53 -1.08
C LEU A 18 0.49 -12.15 -1.11
N SER A 19 -0.65 -12.02 -0.43
CA SER A 19 -1.36 -10.74 -0.31
C SER A 19 -0.51 -9.69 0.40
N LEU A 20 0.16 -10.07 1.50
CA LEU A 20 1.08 -9.19 2.23
C LEU A 20 2.27 -8.76 1.39
N PHE A 21 2.84 -9.67 0.59
CA PHE A 21 3.93 -9.34 -0.34
C PHE A 21 3.51 -8.25 -1.32
N PHE A 22 2.38 -8.41 -2.01
CA PHE A 22 1.89 -7.40 -2.94
C PHE A 22 1.52 -6.09 -2.25
N HIS A 23 0.95 -6.15 -1.05
CA HIS A 23 0.65 -4.97 -0.24
C HIS A 23 1.92 -4.15 0.06
N ILE A 24 2.97 -4.81 0.56
CA ILE A 24 4.22 -4.14 0.91
C ILE A 24 4.92 -3.60 -0.34
N VAL A 25 4.98 -4.38 -1.42
CA VAL A 25 5.59 -3.91 -2.69
C VAL A 25 4.85 -2.70 -3.24
N ALA A 26 3.52 -2.69 -3.22
CA ALA A 26 2.72 -1.54 -3.62
C ALA A 26 2.96 -0.31 -2.72
N ALA A 27 3.06 -0.50 -1.41
CA ALA A 27 3.37 0.58 -0.46
C ALA A 27 4.76 1.17 -0.71
N LEU A 28 5.78 0.32 -0.90
CA LEU A 28 7.14 0.73 -1.21
C LEU A 28 7.21 1.50 -2.53
N PHE A 29 6.54 1.00 -3.57
CA PHE A 29 6.48 1.69 -4.86
C PHE A 29 5.81 3.06 -4.74
N TRP A 30 4.67 3.14 -4.06
CA TRP A 30 3.92 4.38 -3.92
C TRP A 30 4.69 5.43 -3.12
N ILE A 31 5.14 5.09 -1.91
CA ILE A 31 5.89 6.01 -1.04
C ILE A 31 7.25 6.34 -1.66
N GLY A 32 7.99 5.33 -2.15
CA GLY A 32 9.29 5.50 -2.79
C GLY A 32 9.21 6.38 -4.03
N GLY A 33 8.15 6.24 -4.83
CA GLY A 33 7.88 7.09 -5.98
C GLY A 33 7.60 8.55 -5.60
N MET A 34 6.82 8.80 -4.56
CA MET A 34 6.58 10.16 -4.04
C MET A 34 7.88 10.82 -3.56
N LEU A 35 8.72 10.05 -2.86
CA LEU A 35 10.04 10.51 -2.42
C LEU A 35 10.95 10.77 -3.62
N PHE A 36 10.99 9.90 -4.62
CA PHE A 36 11.77 10.10 -5.84
C PHE A 36 11.33 11.36 -6.60
N LEU A 37 10.03 11.57 -6.76
CA LEU A 37 9.51 12.78 -7.40
C LEU A 37 9.91 14.05 -6.63
N THR A 38 9.82 14.03 -5.31
CA THR A 38 10.08 15.20 -4.47
C THR A 38 11.57 15.49 -4.28
N LEU A 39 12.38 14.45 -4.04
CA LEU A 39 13.78 14.59 -3.66
C LEU A 39 14.73 14.58 -4.86
N VAL A 40 14.31 14.01 -6.00
CA VAL A 40 15.17 13.90 -7.19
C VAL A 40 14.60 14.69 -8.35
N VAL A 41 13.36 14.41 -8.76
CA VAL A 41 12.77 15.04 -9.95
C VAL A 41 12.50 16.53 -9.73
N ALA A 42 11.94 16.92 -8.59
CA ALA A 42 11.62 18.33 -8.35
C ALA A 42 12.88 19.22 -8.29
N PRO A 43 14.00 18.83 -7.64
CA PRO A 43 15.27 19.56 -7.75
C PRO A 43 15.83 19.60 -9.17
N PHE A 44 15.79 18.47 -9.90
CA PHE A 44 16.21 18.43 -11.30
C PHE A 44 15.43 19.43 -12.16
N LEU A 45 14.11 19.51 -12.02
CA LEU A 45 13.29 20.47 -12.77
C LEU A 45 13.59 21.94 -12.43
N LYS A 46 14.26 22.22 -11.30
CA LYS A 46 14.69 23.59 -10.96
C LYS A 46 15.95 24.01 -11.73
N THR A 47 16.72 23.07 -12.29
CA THR A 47 17.93 23.40 -13.06
C THR A 47 17.63 23.78 -14.51
N ILE A 48 16.43 23.46 -15.00
CA ILE A 48 15.97 23.77 -16.36
C ILE A 48 15.50 25.23 -16.44
N GLN A 49 16.10 26.00 -17.34
CA GLN A 49 15.77 27.42 -17.56
C GLN A 49 14.55 27.60 -18.47
N ASP A 50 14.40 26.78 -19.50
CA ASP A 50 13.24 26.82 -20.39
C ASP A 50 11.97 26.32 -19.66
N ALA A 51 11.02 27.23 -19.48
CA ALA A 51 9.74 26.95 -18.83
C ALA A 51 8.90 25.93 -19.62
N GLN A 52 8.99 25.92 -20.96
CA GLN A 52 8.21 25.01 -21.80
C GLN A 52 8.74 23.58 -21.68
N GLU A 53 10.06 23.39 -21.77
CA GLU A 53 10.71 22.10 -21.54
C GLU A 53 10.44 21.57 -20.13
N LYS A 54 10.59 22.42 -19.10
CA LYS A 54 10.29 22.07 -17.71
C LYS A 54 8.85 21.57 -17.54
N SER A 55 7.88 22.28 -18.11
CA SER A 55 6.46 21.89 -18.08
C SER A 55 6.22 20.56 -18.78
N ARG A 56 6.83 20.35 -19.94
CA ARG A 56 6.73 19.09 -20.70
C ARG A 56 7.22 17.90 -19.87
N ILE A 57 8.40 17.99 -19.28
CA ILE A 57 8.96 16.90 -18.46
C ILE A 57 8.09 16.65 -17.23
N TYR A 58 7.68 17.71 -16.54
CA TYR A 58 6.79 17.59 -15.37
C TYR A 58 5.48 16.86 -15.73
N GLN A 59 4.85 17.24 -16.85
CA GLN A 59 3.61 16.60 -17.28
C GLN A 59 3.81 15.14 -17.69
N THR A 60 4.87 14.83 -18.45
CA THR A 60 5.14 13.45 -18.88
C THR A 60 5.42 12.56 -17.68
N VAL A 61 6.36 12.93 -16.81
CA VAL A 61 6.71 12.15 -15.62
C VAL A 61 5.53 12.07 -14.65
N GLY A 62 4.86 13.19 -14.41
CA GLY A 62 3.72 13.25 -13.49
C GLY A 62 2.53 12.41 -13.95
N LYS A 63 2.21 12.40 -15.26
CA LYS A 63 1.13 11.55 -15.80
C LYS A 63 1.48 10.07 -15.71
N SER A 64 2.71 9.69 -16.08
CA SER A 64 3.17 8.30 -15.96
C SER A 64 3.15 7.81 -14.52
N PHE A 65 3.70 8.61 -13.59
CA PHE A 65 3.67 8.25 -12.17
C PHE A 65 2.25 8.20 -11.63
N ARG A 66 1.37 9.13 -12.01
CA ARG A 66 -0.03 9.14 -11.57
C ARG A 66 -0.74 7.84 -11.93
N PHE A 67 -0.58 7.35 -13.15
CA PHE A 67 -1.18 6.08 -13.57
C PHE A 67 -0.72 4.92 -12.66
N TRP A 68 0.59 4.74 -12.51
CA TRP A 68 1.14 3.66 -11.67
C TRP A 68 0.85 3.86 -10.18
N GLY A 69 0.79 5.10 -9.71
CA GLY A 69 0.39 5.45 -8.35
C GLY A 69 -1.04 5.00 -8.07
N TRP A 70 -1.98 5.21 -9.00
CA TRP A 70 -3.35 4.70 -8.87
C TRP A 70 -3.42 3.17 -8.88
N VAL A 71 -2.60 2.51 -9.70
CA VAL A 71 -2.49 1.04 -9.66
C VAL A 71 -2.02 0.56 -8.29
N ALA A 72 -0.98 1.19 -7.73
CA ALA A 72 -0.48 0.86 -6.39
C ALA A 72 -1.53 1.11 -5.30
N ILE A 73 -2.24 2.24 -5.35
CA ILE A 73 -3.35 2.55 -4.42
C ILE A 73 -4.44 1.48 -4.54
N GLY A 74 -4.84 1.08 -5.74
CA GLY A 74 -5.81 0.01 -5.95
C GLY A 74 -5.38 -1.30 -5.30
N ILE A 75 -4.11 -1.69 -5.47
CA ILE A 75 -3.55 -2.88 -4.81
C ILE A 75 -3.62 -2.73 -3.28
N LEU A 76 -3.26 -1.57 -2.73
CA LEU A 76 -3.29 -1.31 -1.28
C LEU A 76 -4.70 -1.41 -0.70
N ILE A 77 -5.69 -0.81 -1.38
CA ILE A 77 -7.10 -0.82 -0.97
C ILE A 77 -7.68 -2.24 -0.98
N VAL A 78 -7.27 -3.08 -1.95
CA VAL A 78 -7.75 -4.48 -2.01
C VAL A 78 -7.01 -5.36 -1.01
N THR A 79 -5.69 -5.29 -0.96
CA THR A 79 -4.86 -6.17 -0.14
C THR A 79 -4.91 -5.84 1.35
N GLY A 80 -5.20 -4.59 1.74
CA GLY A 80 -5.33 -4.19 3.15
C GLY A 80 -6.44 -4.94 3.90
N PRO A 81 -7.72 -4.81 3.48
CA PRO A 81 -8.84 -5.58 4.03
C PRO A 81 -8.66 -7.09 3.86
N LEU A 82 -8.10 -7.55 2.75
CA LEU A 82 -7.82 -8.97 2.52
C LEU A 82 -6.84 -9.53 3.57
N ASN A 83 -5.79 -8.78 3.91
CA ASN A 83 -4.86 -9.19 4.96
C ASN A 83 -5.53 -9.27 6.34
N LEU A 84 -6.43 -8.33 6.68
CA LEU A 84 -7.20 -8.39 7.92
C LEU A 84 -8.11 -9.62 7.97
N TYR A 85 -8.83 -9.88 6.87
CA TYR A 85 -9.70 -11.05 6.76
C TYR A 85 -8.91 -12.36 6.90
N LEU A 86 -7.78 -12.50 6.21
CA LEU A 86 -6.92 -13.69 6.28
C LEU A 86 -6.25 -13.85 7.66
N MET A 87 -6.10 -12.76 8.44
CA MET A 87 -5.66 -12.80 9.83
C MET A 87 -6.80 -13.12 10.82
N GLY A 88 -8.04 -13.30 10.34
CA GLY A 88 -9.21 -13.56 11.18
C GLY A 88 -9.75 -12.32 11.89
N ILE A 89 -9.39 -11.12 11.43
CA ILE A 89 -9.85 -9.84 11.99
C ILE A 89 -11.00 -9.32 11.11
N PRO A 90 -12.25 -9.36 11.59
CA PRO A 90 -13.38 -8.87 10.81
C PRO A 90 -13.32 -7.34 10.69
N LEU A 91 -13.78 -6.81 9.55
CA LEU A 91 -13.80 -5.35 9.33
C LEU A 91 -14.64 -4.59 10.36
N SER A 92 -15.63 -5.26 10.97
CA SER A 92 -16.40 -4.67 12.08
C SER A 92 -15.55 -4.35 13.31
N SER A 93 -14.40 -5.02 13.50
CA SER A 93 -13.48 -4.69 14.59
C SER A 93 -12.85 -3.29 14.43
N LEU A 94 -12.85 -2.72 13.22
CA LEU A 94 -12.30 -1.38 12.96
C LEU A 94 -13.14 -0.25 13.58
N ILE A 95 -14.38 -0.54 13.99
CA ILE A 95 -15.26 0.41 14.70
C ILE A 95 -15.45 0.03 16.17
N ASP A 96 -14.85 -1.08 16.61
CA ASP A 96 -14.99 -1.58 17.97
C ASP A 96 -13.98 -0.90 18.92
N PRO A 97 -14.43 -0.12 19.93
CA PRO A 97 -13.53 0.51 20.88
C PRO A 97 -12.70 -0.48 21.70
N SER A 98 -13.23 -1.68 21.94
CA SER A 98 -12.51 -2.73 22.67
C SER A 98 -11.31 -3.23 21.87
N PHE A 99 -11.45 -3.37 20.55
CA PHE A 99 -10.35 -3.73 19.65
C PHE A 99 -9.27 -2.64 19.64
N HIS A 100 -9.65 -1.35 19.60
CA HIS A 100 -8.70 -0.22 19.66
C HIS A 100 -7.97 -0.09 20.99
N SER A 101 -8.43 -0.75 22.06
CA SER A 101 -7.69 -0.78 23.33
C SER A 101 -6.46 -1.71 23.28
N THR A 102 -6.45 -2.68 22.37
CA THR A 102 -5.35 -3.66 22.19
C THR A 102 -4.13 -3.02 21.52
N SER A 103 -2.94 -3.57 21.78
CA SER A 103 -1.70 -3.09 21.12
C SER A 103 -1.79 -3.15 19.59
N TYR A 104 -2.38 -4.23 19.05
CA TYR A 104 -2.58 -4.40 17.62
C TYR A 104 -3.57 -3.37 17.06
N GLY A 105 -4.72 -3.19 17.71
CA GLY A 105 -5.74 -2.23 17.29
C GLY A 105 -5.24 -0.79 17.28
N LYS A 106 -4.39 -0.40 18.23
CA LYS A 106 -3.74 0.92 18.25
C LYS A 106 -2.81 1.14 17.05
N VAL A 107 -1.95 0.16 16.75
CA VAL A 107 -1.03 0.24 15.61
C VAL A 107 -1.81 0.26 14.29
N LEU A 108 -2.85 -0.56 14.18
CA LEU A 108 -3.72 -0.57 12.99
C LEU A 108 -4.45 0.76 12.82
N ALA A 109 -5.01 1.33 13.90
CA ALA A 109 -5.66 2.63 13.87
C ALA A 109 -4.69 3.74 13.44
N PHE A 110 -3.46 3.74 13.96
CA PHE A 110 -2.41 4.68 13.52
C PHE A 110 -2.03 4.50 12.04
N LYS A 111 -2.07 3.27 11.52
CA LYS A 111 -1.79 2.99 10.10
C LYS A 111 -2.90 3.51 9.17
N LEU A 112 -4.13 3.65 9.67
CA LEU A 112 -5.31 4.06 8.90
C LEU A 112 -5.64 5.55 9.03
N ALA A 113 -5.14 6.22 10.07
CA ALA A 113 -5.27 7.67 10.30
C ALA A 113 -4.28 8.47 9.44
#